data_AF-A0A838MU62-F1
#
_entry.id   AF-A0A838MU62-F1
#
_cell.length_a   1.000
_cell.length_b   1.000
_cell.length_c   1.000
_cell.angle_alpha   90.00
_cell.angle_beta   90.00
_cell.angle_gamma   90.00
#
_symmetry.space_group_name_H-M   'P 1'
#
loop_
_entity.id
_entity.type
_entity.pdbx_description
1 polymer ?
#
loop_
_entity_poly.entity_id
_entity_poly.type
_entity_poly.pdbx_seq_one_letter_code
_entity_poly.pdbx_strand_id
1 'polypeptide(L)'
;MVRIGLIVRDGPRAFENAANGDGPALGRELEIAELVRFIKRKGIRNVVWVTADVHYAAAHHYDPARARFTDFHPFWEFVAGPLNAGTFGPNELDNTFGPRVEFTSVLPGMKPNRPPSDGNQARGRD
;
A
#
# COMPACT_ATOMS: atom_id res chain seq x y z
N MET A 1 5.85 -1.77 8.84
CA MET A 1 4.39 -1.78 8.56
C MET A 1 4.25 -1.97 7.06
N VAL A 2 3.59 -3.05 6.63
CA VAL A 2 3.38 -3.33 5.20
C VAL A 2 2.27 -2.41 4.67
N ARG A 3 2.40 -2.05 3.40
CA ARG A 3 1.45 -1.24 2.62
C ARG A 3 -0.02 -1.67 2.79
N ILE A 4 -0.94 -0.71 2.87
CA ILE A 4 -2.40 -0.97 2.99
C ILE A 4 -2.92 -1.66 1.72
N GLY A 5 -3.68 -2.74 1.90
CA GLY A 5 -4.34 -3.49 0.83
C GLY A 5 -3.41 -4.27 -0.11
N LEU A 6 -2.08 -4.22 0.06
CA LEU A 6 -1.16 -5.04 -0.74
C LEU A 6 -1.42 -6.51 -0.46
N ILE A 7 -1.55 -7.37 -1.46
CA ILE A 7 -1.72 -8.81 -1.22
C ILE A 7 -0.34 -9.48 -1.25
N VAL A 8 0.03 -10.16 -0.15
CA VAL A 8 1.22 -11.03 -0.06
C VAL A 8 0.78 -12.40 0.44
N ARG A 9 0.68 -13.37 -0.48
CA ARG A 9 0.18 -14.72 -0.17
C ARG A 9 1.26 -15.58 0.49
N ASP A 10 0.88 -16.32 1.53
CA ASP A 10 1.62 -17.45 2.08
C ASP A 10 0.86 -18.74 1.75
N GLY A 11 1.27 -19.41 0.68
CA GLY A 11 0.54 -20.57 0.17
C GLY A 11 -0.90 -20.26 -0.31
N PRO A 12 -1.78 -21.27 -0.39
CA PRO A 12 -3.06 -21.12 -1.08
C PRO A 12 -4.14 -20.33 -0.30
N ARG A 13 -4.01 -20.21 1.02
CA ARG A 13 -5.09 -19.72 1.91
C ARG A 13 -4.65 -18.71 2.96
N ALA A 14 -3.35 -18.43 3.10
CA ALA A 14 -2.85 -17.49 4.08
C ALA A 14 -2.21 -16.28 3.41
N PHE A 15 -2.04 -15.22 4.19
CA PHE A 15 -1.39 -13.99 3.80
C PHE A 15 -0.31 -13.66 4.84
N GLU A 16 0.88 -13.29 4.38
CA GLU A 16 1.99 -12.91 5.28
C GLU A 16 1.76 -11.52 5.90
N ASN A 17 1.02 -10.67 5.21
CA ASN A 17 0.85 -9.27 5.58
C ASN A 17 -0.54 -8.97 6.15
N ALA A 18 -0.95 -7.70 6.12
CA ALA A 18 -2.20 -7.24 6.72
C ALA A 18 -3.45 -7.58 5.88
N ALA A 19 -3.33 -7.63 4.55
CA ALA A 19 -4.45 -7.81 3.63
C ALA A 19 -5.12 -9.19 3.79
N ASN A 20 -6.44 -9.23 3.61
CA ASN A 20 -7.23 -10.47 3.62
C ASN A 20 -7.87 -10.77 2.25
N GLY A 21 -7.53 -9.98 1.23
CA GLY A 21 -8.11 -10.07 -0.11
C GLY A 21 -9.39 -9.25 -0.22
N ASP A 22 -9.98 -9.25 -1.42
CA ASP A 22 -11.18 -8.47 -1.72
C ASP A 22 -12.35 -8.78 -0.78
N GLY A 23 -12.97 -7.73 -0.24
CA GLY A 23 -14.12 -7.88 0.64
C GLY A 23 -14.17 -6.86 1.77
N PRO A 24 -15.05 -7.09 2.77
CA PRO A 24 -15.03 -6.31 3.99
C PRO A 24 -13.70 -6.46 4.73
N ALA A 25 -13.37 -5.49 5.58
CA ALA A 25 -12.19 -5.58 6.43
C ALA A 25 -12.27 -6.80 7.37
N LEU A 26 -11.22 -7.63 7.37
CA LEU A 26 -11.09 -8.82 8.20
C LEU A 26 -9.71 -8.86 8.88
N GLY A 27 -9.56 -9.71 9.89
CA GLY A 27 -8.27 -9.95 10.54
C GLY A 27 -7.56 -8.65 10.97
N ARG A 28 -6.31 -8.47 10.50
CA ARG A 28 -5.48 -7.30 10.82
C ARG A 28 -5.96 -6.00 10.15
N GLU A 29 -6.81 -6.06 9.13
CA GLU A 29 -7.40 -4.85 8.51
C GLU A 29 -8.36 -4.14 9.46
N LEU A 30 -8.89 -4.85 10.46
CA LEU A 30 -9.79 -4.25 11.45
C LEU A 30 -9.11 -3.14 12.27
N GLU A 31 -7.81 -3.26 12.54
CA GLU A 31 -7.03 -2.22 13.22
C GLU A 31 -6.92 -0.96 12.36
N ILE A 32 -6.66 -1.12 11.05
CA ILE A 32 -6.63 -0.01 10.09
C ILE A 32 -8.01 0.62 9.99
N ALA A 33 -9.06 -0.19 9.85
CA ALA A 33 -10.45 0.25 9.76
C ALA A 33 -10.86 1.07 11.01
N GLU A 34 -10.48 0.62 12.20
CA GLU A 34 -10.73 1.34 13.45
C GLU A 34 -9.96 2.68 13.48
N LEU A 35 -8.68 2.69 13.10
CA LEU A 35 -7.85 3.89 13.09
C LEU A 35 -8.40 4.96 12.13
N VAL A 36 -8.72 4.59 10.88
CA VAL A 36 -9.22 5.57 9.90
C VAL A 36 -10.63 6.05 10.24
N ARG A 37 -11.45 5.20 10.87
CA ARG A 37 -12.74 5.60 11.45
C ARG A 37 -12.55 6.57 12.60
N PHE A 38 -11.61 6.31 13.50
CA PHE A 38 -11.30 7.20 14.60
C PHE A 38 -10.87 8.59 14.10
N ILE A 39 -9.95 8.62 13.14
CA ILE A 39 -9.48 9.85 12.47
C ILE A 39 -10.67 10.66 11.95
N LYS A 40 -11.57 10.01 11.19
CA LYS A 40 -12.80 10.63 10.69
C LYS A 40 -13.69 11.17 11.82
N ARG A 41 -13.98 10.35 12.83
CA ARG A 41 -14.84 10.73 13.96
C ARG A 41 -14.30 11.88 14.79
N LYS A 42 -12.96 12.01 14.88
CA LYS A 42 -12.29 13.11 15.56
C LYS A 42 -12.10 14.35 14.69
N GLY A 43 -12.50 14.30 13.41
CA GLY A 43 -12.36 15.41 12.48
C GLY A 43 -10.90 15.75 12.18
N ILE A 44 -9.99 14.77 12.28
CA ILE A 44 -8.58 14.95 11.94
C ILE A 44 -8.46 15.01 10.43
N ARG A 45 -7.88 16.10 9.92
CA ARG A 45 -7.77 16.39 8.47
C ARG A 45 -6.33 16.35 8.01
N ASN A 46 -6.14 16.34 6.69
CA ASN A 46 -4.83 16.38 6.03
C ASN A 46 -3.94 15.19 6.42
N VAL A 47 -4.54 13.99 6.50
CA VAL A 47 -3.82 12.75 6.83
C VAL A 47 -3.09 12.22 5.61
N VAL A 48 -1.82 11.86 5.83
CA VAL A 48 -0.97 11.18 4.87
C VAL A 48 -0.41 9.93 5.54
N TRP A 49 -0.42 8.82 4.82
CA TRP A 49 0.18 7.56 5.24
C TRP A 49 1.54 7.38 4.58
N VAL A 50 2.55 6.93 5.33
CA VAL A 50 3.91 6.70 4.80
C VAL A 50 4.32 5.26 5.09
N THR A 51 4.75 4.56 4.05
CA THR A 51 5.15 3.14 4.11
C THR A 51 6.55 3.00 3.50
N ALA A 52 7.46 2.22 4.12
CA ALA A 52 8.87 2.14 3.71
C ALA A 52 9.41 0.72 3.43
N ASP A 53 8.59 -0.31 3.60
CA ASP A 53 9.04 -1.72 3.61
C ASP A 53 9.08 -2.35 2.20
N VAL A 54 8.31 -1.85 1.25
CA VAL A 54 8.16 -2.48 -0.07
C VAL A 54 9.14 -1.88 -1.08
N HIS A 55 9.72 -2.71 -1.94
CA HIS A 55 10.93 -2.36 -2.68
C HIS A 55 10.72 -1.53 -3.97
N TYR A 56 9.81 -0.55 -3.93
CA TYR A 56 9.53 0.37 -5.02
C TYR A 56 8.86 1.63 -4.49
N ALA A 57 8.97 2.73 -5.23
CA ALA A 57 8.26 3.97 -4.91
C ALA A 57 6.87 3.96 -5.55
N ALA A 58 5.85 4.38 -4.81
CA ALA A 58 4.49 4.47 -5.33
C ALA A 58 3.63 5.46 -4.55
N ALA A 59 2.57 5.95 -5.19
CA ALA A 59 1.56 6.81 -4.57
C ALA A 59 0.16 6.23 -4.78
N HIS A 60 -0.60 6.12 -3.69
CA HIS A 60 -1.96 5.59 -3.71
C HIS A 60 -2.95 6.57 -3.13
N HIS A 61 -4.12 6.61 -3.73
CA HIS A 61 -5.25 7.34 -3.22
C HIS A 61 -6.35 6.36 -2.78
N TYR A 62 -6.68 6.38 -1.49
CA TYR A 62 -7.74 5.57 -0.87
C TYR A 62 -9.02 6.40 -0.79
N ASP A 63 -10.16 5.82 -1.12
CA ASP A 63 -11.43 6.55 -1.17
C ASP A 63 -12.62 5.62 -0.87
N PRO A 64 -13.50 5.99 0.07
CA PRO A 64 -14.66 5.18 0.42
C PRO A 64 -15.62 4.95 -0.76
N ALA A 65 -15.63 5.81 -1.79
CA ALA A 65 -16.46 5.60 -2.98
C ALA A 65 -16.05 4.38 -3.83
N ARG A 66 -14.83 3.86 -3.63
CA ARG A 66 -14.29 2.67 -4.31
C ARG A 66 -14.06 1.49 -3.37
N ALA A 67 -14.35 1.66 -2.07
CA ALA A 67 -13.97 0.73 -1.02
C ALA A 67 -15.14 -0.16 -0.58
N ARG A 68 -14.83 -1.30 0.04
CA ARG A 68 -15.82 -2.12 0.76
C ARG A 68 -16.06 -1.61 2.17
N PHE A 69 -15.02 -1.22 2.88
CA PHE A 69 -15.15 -0.48 4.13
C PHE A 69 -15.24 1.01 3.81
N THR A 70 -16.32 1.70 4.21
CA THR A 70 -16.58 3.09 3.76
C THR A 70 -16.54 4.14 4.86
N ASP A 71 -16.27 3.76 6.11
CA ASP A 71 -16.30 4.68 7.26
C ASP A 71 -14.96 5.40 7.48
N PHE A 72 -14.49 6.13 6.47
CA PHE A 72 -13.25 6.91 6.51
C PHE A 72 -13.30 8.11 5.54
N HIS A 73 -12.35 9.05 5.67
CA HIS A 73 -12.16 10.13 4.69
C HIS A 73 -11.08 9.74 3.67
N PRO A 74 -11.14 10.19 2.41
CA PRO A 74 -10.08 9.94 1.44
C PRO A 74 -8.70 10.38 1.97
N PHE A 75 -7.66 9.61 1.68
CA PHE A 75 -6.29 9.91 2.08
C PHE A 75 -5.26 9.36 1.10
N TRP A 76 -4.03 9.89 1.19
CA TRP A 76 -2.90 9.47 0.38
C TRP A 76 -1.96 8.54 1.15
N GLU A 77 -1.44 7.53 0.48
CA GLU A 77 -0.27 6.78 0.94
C GLU A 77 0.90 6.99 -0.01
N PHE A 78 2.04 7.36 0.56
CA PHE A 78 3.31 7.38 -0.15
C PHE A 78 4.19 6.24 0.31
N VAL A 79 4.62 5.48 -0.67
CA VAL A 79 5.46 4.31 -0.50
C VAL A 79 6.87 4.68 -0.92
N ALA A 80 7.81 4.55 0.00
CA ALA A 80 9.24 4.72 -0.24
C ALA A 80 9.91 3.35 -0.28
N GLY A 81 10.58 3.03 -1.37
CA GLY A 81 11.46 1.86 -1.42
C GLY A 81 12.74 2.07 -0.61
N PRO A 82 13.37 1.00 -0.10
CA PRO A 82 14.68 1.07 0.50
C PRO A 82 15.74 1.48 -0.54
N LEU A 83 16.77 2.19 -0.08
CA LEU A 83 17.85 2.76 -0.92
C LEU A 83 18.78 1.71 -1.57
N ASN A 84 18.80 0.48 -1.06
CA ASN A 84 19.74 -0.58 -1.48
C ASN A 84 19.08 -1.98 -1.42
N ALA A 85 17.88 -2.15 -1.99
CA ALA A 85 17.29 -3.48 -2.11
C ALA A 85 16.91 -3.82 -3.55
N GLY A 86 16.74 -5.13 -3.83
CA GLY A 86 16.25 -5.59 -5.12
C GLY A 86 14.83 -5.13 -5.39
N THR A 87 14.51 -4.71 -6.61
CA THR A 87 13.15 -4.22 -6.95
C THR A 87 12.13 -5.35 -6.94
N PHE A 88 10.95 -5.16 -6.34
CA PHE A 88 9.84 -6.13 -6.40
C PHE A 88 8.53 -5.43 -6.79
N GLY A 89 7.53 -6.21 -7.20
CA GLY A 89 6.17 -5.74 -7.43
C GLY A 89 5.86 -5.24 -8.86
N PRO A 90 4.71 -4.56 -9.07
CA PRO A 90 3.67 -4.36 -8.05
C PRO A 90 2.86 -5.65 -7.85
N ASN A 91 2.62 -6.03 -6.59
CA ASN A 91 1.63 -7.06 -6.27
C ASN A 91 0.22 -6.48 -6.38
N GLU A 92 -0.76 -7.37 -6.45
CA GLU A 92 -2.18 -7.04 -6.45
C GLU A 92 -2.58 -6.26 -5.18
N LEU A 93 -3.59 -5.39 -5.31
CA LEU A 93 -4.20 -4.68 -4.21
C LEU A 93 -5.64 -5.17 -4.03
N ASP A 94 -6.07 -5.40 -2.79
CA ASP A 94 -7.48 -5.63 -2.50
C ASP A 94 -8.31 -4.34 -2.56
N ASN A 95 -9.63 -4.53 -2.65
CA ASN A 95 -10.62 -3.47 -2.68
C ASN A 95 -11.14 -3.05 -1.29
N THR A 96 -10.56 -3.55 -0.19
CA THR A 96 -11.07 -3.32 1.17
C THR A 96 -11.17 -1.83 1.48
N PHE A 97 -10.11 -1.08 1.17
CA PHE A 97 -10.01 0.37 1.39
C PHE A 97 -10.05 1.20 0.09
N GLY A 98 -10.39 0.58 -1.04
CA GLY A 98 -10.56 1.25 -2.34
C GLY A 98 -9.32 1.97 -2.89
N PRO A 99 -8.12 1.36 -2.88
CA PRO A 99 -6.91 2.00 -3.41
C PRO A 99 -7.02 2.26 -4.91
N ARG A 100 -6.45 3.38 -5.35
CA ARG A 100 -6.07 3.63 -6.74
C ARG A 100 -4.58 3.91 -6.81
N VAL A 101 -3.87 3.22 -7.71
CA VAL A 101 -2.46 3.49 -8.02
C VAL A 101 -2.37 4.70 -8.93
N GLU A 102 -1.74 5.76 -8.43
CA GLU A 102 -1.55 7.03 -9.16
C GLU A 102 -0.12 7.12 -9.71
N PHE A 103 0.83 6.53 -8.99
CA PHE A 103 2.21 6.44 -9.42
C PHE A 103 2.82 5.12 -8.96
N THR A 104 3.66 4.54 -9.81
CA THR A 104 4.57 3.44 -9.46
C THR A 104 5.89 3.63 -10.20
N SER A 105 7.01 3.40 -9.52
CA SER A 105 8.33 3.37 -10.15
C SER A 105 8.62 2.05 -10.86
N VAL A 106 7.76 1.05 -10.71
CA VAL A 106 7.91 -0.24 -11.40
C VAL A 106 7.29 -0.14 -12.80
N LEU A 107 8.14 -0.26 -13.82
CA LEU A 107 7.71 -0.22 -15.22
C LEU A 107 7.09 -1.57 -15.65
N PRO A 108 6.12 -1.56 -16.59
CA PRO A 108 5.60 -2.79 -17.19
C PRO A 108 6.72 -3.67 -17.75
N GLY A 109 6.72 -4.96 -17.41
CA GLY A 109 7.74 -5.92 -17.86
C GLY A 109 9.10 -5.81 -17.16
N MET A 110 9.25 -4.94 -16.16
CA MET A 110 10.46 -4.90 -15.32
C MET A 110 10.63 -6.24 -14.60
N LYS A 111 11.74 -6.95 -14.87
CA LYS A 111 12.04 -8.19 -14.15
C LYS A 111 12.22 -7.90 -12.65
N PRO A 112 11.67 -8.72 -11.75
CA PRO A 112 11.87 -8.57 -10.32
C PRO A 112 13.34 -8.81 -9.93
N ASN A 113 13.69 -8.43 -8.71
CA ASN A 113 14.99 -8.57 -8.07
C ASN A 113 16.15 -7.93 -8.86
N ARG A 114 15.96 -6.72 -9.40
CA ARG A 114 17.06 -5.99 -10.06
C ARG A 114 18.08 -5.52 -9.03
N PRO A 115 19.39 -5.69 -9.27
CA PRO A 115 20.41 -5.22 -8.36
C PRO A 115 20.43 -3.68 -8.31
N PRO A 116 20.95 -3.08 -7.23
CA PRO A 116 21.15 -1.63 -7.16
C PRO A 116 21.94 -1.02 -8.32
N SER A 117 22.81 -1.81 -8.96
CA SER A 117 23.57 -1.40 -10.15
C SER A 117 22.70 -1.11 -11.38
N ASP A 118 21.45 -1.58 -11.42
CA ASP A 118 20.51 -1.30 -12.52
C ASP A 118 19.89 0.11 -12.42
N GLY A 119 20.27 0.93 -11.43
CA GLY A 119 19.92 2.35 -11.37
C GLY A 119 18.49 2.66 -10.90
N ASN A 120 17.71 1.65 -10.50
CA ASN A 120 16.30 1.78 -10.11
C ASN A 120 16.09 2.13 -8.62
N GLN A 121 17.13 2.58 -7.90
CA GLN A 121 17.04 2.93 -6.48
C GLN A 121 16.39 4.31 -6.30
N ALA A 122 15.43 4.41 -5.39
CA ALA A 122 14.73 5.65 -5.09
C ALA A 122 15.56 6.50 -4.11
N ARG A 123 16.10 7.62 -4.58
CA ARG A 123 16.91 8.57 -3.80
C ARG A 123 16.40 9.99 -4.03
N GLY A 124 16.41 10.82 -2.99
CA GLY A 124 16.11 12.24 -3.12
C GLY A 124 17.13 12.91 -4.05
N ARG A 125 16.72 13.93 -4.80
CA ARG A 125 17.66 14.84 -5.46
C ARG A 125 17.90 16.02 -4.55
N ASP A 126 19.17 16.38 -4.40
CA ASP A 126 19.66 17.56 -3.69
C ASP A 126 19.26 18.86 -4.41
#